data_AF-M5PV22-F1
#
_entry.id   AF-M5PV22-F1
#
_cell.length_a   1.000
_cell.length_b   1.000
_cell.length_c   1.000
_cell.angle_alpha   90.00
_cell.angle_beta   90.00
_cell.angle_gamma   90.00
#
_symmetry.space_group_name_H-M   'P 1'
#
loop_
_entity.id
_entity.type
_entity.pdbx_description
1 polymer ?
#
loop_
_entity_poly.entity_id
_entity_poly.type
_entity_poly.pdbx_seq_one_letter_code
_entity_poly.pdbx_strand_id
1 'polypeptide(L)'
;MPSNKLLQLAHDLMFSLVHGNGLVYNTCWEDPRLDRELLGLKPDSRVVVITSAGDNALDYLLDTPASVDCVDVNHRQNALLELKRALFTQADFETLFAFFGDGGGEGCAAAYQELREHLPQYAAAFWDRNVGYFKPGGLARSFYYRGASGALAWIFARFLSVFKPGLRLGIQHLLAATTMEEQRELFARLEPVMWGPFSRWLVGSTSIMALMGVPRPQAALIKAKHPGGMEGFIRDKVRRVFTELPVADNYFWRVYCHGRYTRECCPEYLKQANFEPIRTRLASLRVHTNTPSGFLHANPGPYTHFVLLDHQDWMAWHAPKVLSEEWRLILASATPGAKVLLRSAGLDASFVPSEARARLRFFPELTEPLHDRDRVGTYGSQHLAEVL
;
A
#
# COMPACT_ATOMS: atom_id res chain seq x y z
N MET A 1 2.02 -15.10 -35.24
CA MET A 1 2.36 -14.20 -34.10
C MET A 1 1.53 -12.92 -34.11
N PRO A 2 0.30 -12.92 -33.54
CA PRO A 2 -0.48 -11.68 -33.33
C PRO A 2 -0.86 -11.41 -31.85
N SER A 3 -0.44 -12.25 -30.90
CA SER A 3 -0.95 -12.25 -29.52
C SER A 3 -0.37 -11.19 -28.58
N ASN A 4 0.67 -10.43 -28.99
CA ASN A 4 1.30 -9.41 -28.14
C ASN A 4 0.60 -8.04 -28.21
N LYS A 5 0.00 -7.66 -29.34
CA LYS A 5 -0.63 -6.33 -29.48
C LYS A 5 -1.90 -6.18 -28.66
N LEU A 6 -2.73 -7.22 -28.61
CA LEU A 6 -3.98 -7.19 -27.83
C LEU A 6 -3.72 -7.19 -26.31
N LEU A 7 -2.64 -7.85 -25.87
CA LEU A 7 -2.24 -7.87 -24.46
C LEU A 7 -1.62 -6.54 -24.02
N GLN A 8 -0.80 -5.94 -24.90
CA GLN A 8 -0.21 -4.63 -24.70
C GLN A 8 -1.29 -3.54 -24.73
N LEU A 9 -2.28 -3.64 -25.64
CA LEU A 9 -3.46 -2.77 -25.64
C LEU A 9 -4.29 -2.91 -24.37
N ALA A 10 -4.57 -4.14 -23.89
CA ALA A 10 -5.31 -4.35 -22.64
C ALA A 10 -4.54 -3.83 -21.41
N HIS A 11 -3.21 -3.95 -21.42
CA HIS A 11 -2.33 -3.42 -20.40
C HIS A 11 -2.21 -1.90 -20.45
N ASP A 12 -2.04 -1.29 -21.62
CA ASP A 12 -2.03 0.16 -21.80
C ASP A 12 -3.40 0.74 -21.45
N LEU A 13 -4.49 0.00 -21.72
CA LEU A 13 -5.82 0.34 -21.22
C LEU A 13 -5.89 0.29 -19.69
N MET A 14 -5.26 -0.69 -19.05
CA MET A 14 -5.21 -0.85 -17.60
C MET A 14 -4.30 0.17 -16.92
N PHE A 15 -3.12 0.40 -17.46
CA PHE A 15 -2.20 1.44 -17.04
C PHE A 15 -2.86 2.81 -17.24
N SER A 16 -3.60 3.02 -18.34
CA SER A 16 -4.46 4.18 -18.56
C SER A 16 -5.69 4.24 -17.63
N LEU A 17 -6.32 3.12 -17.27
CA LEU A 17 -7.49 3.08 -16.39
C LEU A 17 -7.12 3.24 -14.92
N VAL A 18 -5.96 2.70 -14.50
CA VAL A 18 -5.40 2.76 -13.15
C VAL A 18 -4.59 4.05 -12.95
N HIS A 19 -3.81 4.50 -13.94
CA HIS A 19 -2.96 5.70 -13.83
C HIS A 19 -3.50 6.93 -14.58
N GLY A 20 -4.44 6.78 -15.50
CA GLY A 20 -4.89 7.88 -16.36
C GLY A 20 -5.92 8.81 -15.72
N ASN A 21 -6.83 8.34 -14.85
CA ASN A 21 -7.99 9.15 -14.44
C ASN A 21 -8.33 9.20 -12.94
N GLY A 22 -7.61 8.51 -12.04
CA GLY A 22 -8.00 8.48 -10.62
C GLY A 22 -6.88 8.14 -9.63
N LEU A 23 -7.24 8.25 -8.36
CA LEU A 23 -6.44 7.76 -7.24
C LEU A 23 -6.36 6.22 -7.31
N VAL A 24 -5.19 5.62 -7.12
CA VAL A 24 -5.04 4.15 -7.13
C VAL A 24 -5.30 3.60 -5.73
N TYR A 25 -4.51 4.09 -4.78
CA TYR A 25 -4.52 3.66 -3.38
C TYR A 25 -5.04 4.80 -2.51
N ASN A 26 -6.05 4.51 -1.69
CA ASN A 26 -6.56 5.46 -0.69
C ASN A 26 -5.88 5.29 0.69
N THR A 27 -5.21 4.17 0.90
CA THR A 27 -4.35 3.88 2.04
C THR A 27 -3.20 2.95 1.60
N CYS A 28 -2.08 2.95 2.33
CA CYS A 28 -0.97 2.02 2.09
C CYS A 28 -1.35 0.60 2.54
N TRP A 29 -0.83 -0.41 1.84
CA TRP A 29 -1.08 -1.84 2.09
C TRP A 29 0.23 -2.56 2.49
N GLU A 30 1.13 -1.80 3.10
CA GLU A 30 2.43 -2.21 3.63
C GLU A 30 2.45 -1.89 5.12
N ASP A 31 2.76 -2.87 5.98
CA ASP A 31 2.74 -2.66 7.43
C ASP A 31 3.90 -1.77 7.91
N PRO A 32 3.67 -0.48 8.29
CA PRO A 32 4.73 0.41 8.71
C PRO A 32 5.40 -0.03 10.01
N ARG A 33 4.75 -0.90 10.82
CA ARG A 33 5.36 -1.46 12.04
C ARG A 33 6.58 -2.31 11.68
N LEU A 34 6.46 -3.14 10.65
CA LEU A 34 7.56 -4.00 10.20
C LEU A 34 8.62 -3.18 9.46
N ASP A 35 8.20 -2.15 8.72
CA ASP A 35 9.11 -1.28 7.99
C ASP A 35 10.04 -0.54 8.94
N ARG A 36 9.49 0.04 10.00
CA ARG A 36 10.27 0.76 11.01
C ARG A 36 11.22 -0.17 11.76
N GLU A 37 10.81 -1.40 12.06
CA GLU A 37 11.67 -2.44 12.67
C GLU A 37 12.86 -2.81 11.76
N LEU A 38 12.62 -2.99 10.46
CA LEU A 38 13.66 -3.35 9.49
C LEU A 38 14.59 -2.19 9.13
N LEU A 39 14.00 -1.02 8.87
CA LEU A 39 14.74 0.17 8.43
C LEU A 39 15.58 0.71 9.59
N GLY A 40 15.05 0.75 10.81
CA GLY A 40 15.78 1.32 11.95
C GLY A 40 16.23 2.75 11.68
N LEU A 41 15.27 3.59 11.24
CA LEU A 41 15.49 4.98 10.87
C LEU A 41 16.08 5.79 12.04
N LYS A 42 16.95 6.74 11.70
CA LYS A 42 17.73 7.58 12.62
C LYS A 42 17.68 9.05 12.20
N PRO A 43 18.10 9.99 13.06
CA PRO A 43 18.12 11.42 12.72
C PRO A 43 18.91 11.82 11.46
N ASP A 44 19.88 11.01 11.04
CA ASP A 44 20.67 11.20 9.82
C ASP A 44 20.11 10.46 8.59
N SER A 45 19.00 9.72 8.76
CA SER A 45 18.40 8.93 7.69
C SER A 45 17.77 9.80 6.61
N ARG A 46 18.19 9.56 5.38
CA ARG A 46 17.62 10.11 4.14
C ARG A 46 16.93 8.98 3.40
N VAL A 47 15.61 9.04 3.33
CA VAL A 47 14.73 7.97 2.86
C VAL A 47 14.15 8.34 1.50
N VAL A 48 14.23 7.44 0.53
CA VAL A 48 13.45 7.50 -0.71
C VAL A 48 12.36 6.44 -0.62
N VAL A 49 11.09 6.84 -0.78
CA VAL A 49 9.94 5.93 -0.63
C VAL A 49 8.93 6.17 -1.76
N ILE A 50 8.33 5.10 -2.26
CA ILE A 50 7.17 5.23 -3.16
C ILE A 50 6.00 5.86 -2.39
N THR A 51 5.45 6.97 -2.88
CA THR A 51 4.44 7.73 -2.10
C THR A 51 3.22 6.88 -1.74
N SER A 52 2.65 6.15 -2.70
CA SER A 52 1.41 5.40 -2.51
C SER A 52 0.31 6.31 -1.93
N ALA A 53 -0.29 6.01 -0.78
CA ALA A 53 -1.25 6.92 -0.15
C ALA A 53 -0.60 7.96 0.81
N GLY A 54 0.72 7.86 1.03
CA GLY A 54 1.48 8.70 1.94
C GLY A 54 1.42 8.30 3.42
N ASP A 55 0.73 7.21 3.77
CA ASP A 55 0.55 6.78 5.17
C ASP A 55 1.88 6.40 5.82
N ASN A 56 2.60 5.45 5.22
CA ASN A 56 3.88 4.97 5.75
C ASN A 56 4.92 6.10 5.79
N ALA A 57 4.90 7.00 4.81
CA ALA A 57 5.82 8.15 4.79
C ALA A 57 5.59 9.11 5.96
N LEU A 58 4.34 9.31 6.39
CA LEU A 58 4.01 10.07 7.60
C LEU A 58 4.43 9.30 8.86
N ASP A 59 4.22 7.99 8.90
CA ASP A 59 4.63 7.15 10.03
C ASP A 59 6.16 7.16 10.22
N TYR A 60 6.94 7.21 9.13
CA TYR A 60 8.41 7.31 9.20
C TYR A 60 8.90 8.59 9.88
N LEU A 61 8.11 9.68 9.87
CA LEU A 61 8.49 10.91 10.56
C LEU A 61 8.57 10.72 12.09
N LEU A 62 7.92 9.70 12.64
CA LEU A 62 8.00 9.35 14.06
C LEU A 62 9.40 8.87 14.47
N ASP A 63 10.20 8.38 13.54
CA ASP A 63 11.60 7.99 13.77
C ASP A 63 12.59 9.13 13.49
N THR A 64 12.08 10.33 13.25
CA THR A 64 12.86 11.58 13.13
C THR A 64 13.91 11.64 11.99
N PRO A 65 13.67 11.06 10.80
CA PRO A 65 14.65 11.09 9.71
C PRO A 65 15.00 12.51 9.26
N ALA A 66 16.22 12.66 8.71
CA ALA A 66 16.67 13.90 8.08
C ALA A 66 15.81 14.29 6.87
N SER A 67 15.43 13.31 6.05
CA SER A 67 14.47 13.51 4.96
C SER A 67 13.70 12.25 4.61
N VAL A 68 12.47 12.44 4.15
CA VAL A 68 11.64 11.43 3.50
C VAL A 68 11.18 12.00 2.16
N ASP A 69 11.82 11.55 1.09
CA ASP A 69 11.51 11.89 -0.29
C ASP A 69 10.48 10.89 -0.84
N CYS A 70 9.23 11.34 -0.92
CA CYS A 70 8.10 10.58 -1.44
C CYS A 70 8.03 10.74 -2.96
N VAL A 71 8.20 9.65 -3.70
CA VAL A 71 8.29 9.64 -5.17
C VAL A 71 7.13 8.82 -5.75
N ASP A 72 6.36 9.41 -6.65
CA ASP A 72 5.27 8.70 -7.35
C ASP A 72 5.06 9.24 -8.76
N VAL A 73 4.78 8.35 -9.70
CA VAL A 73 4.47 8.72 -11.09
C VAL A 73 3.07 9.32 -11.22
N ASN A 74 2.15 8.92 -10.34
CA ASN A 74 0.77 9.42 -10.33
C ASN A 74 0.67 10.61 -9.37
N HIS A 75 0.66 11.83 -9.91
CA HIS A 75 0.50 13.06 -9.13
C HIS A 75 -0.72 13.07 -8.19
N ARG A 76 -1.73 12.21 -8.39
CA ARG A 76 -2.92 12.13 -7.53
C ARG A 76 -2.61 11.48 -6.18
N GLN A 77 -1.65 10.55 -6.14
CA GLN A 77 -1.11 9.98 -4.90
C GLN A 77 -0.37 11.06 -4.10
N ASN A 78 0.45 11.84 -4.81
CA ASN A 78 1.10 13.00 -4.24
C ASN A 78 0.09 14.07 -3.77
N ALA A 79 -0.99 14.31 -4.53
CA ALA A 79 -2.05 15.22 -4.10
C ALA A 79 -2.75 14.75 -2.81
N LEU A 80 -2.90 13.44 -2.61
CA LEU A 80 -3.41 12.88 -1.36
C LEU A 80 -2.46 13.13 -0.18
N LEU A 81 -1.16 12.93 -0.39
CA LEU A 81 -0.18 13.28 0.64
C LEU A 81 -0.18 14.79 0.94
N GLU A 82 -0.27 15.66 -0.07
CA GLU A 82 -0.35 17.11 0.14
C GLU A 82 -1.59 17.53 0.93
N LEU A 83 -2.75 16.90 0.71
CA LEU A 83 -3.94 17.16 1.52
C LEU A 83 -3.71 16.76 3.00
N LYS A 84 -3.08 15.61 3.26
CA LYS A 84 -2.69 15.21 4.62
C LYS A 84 -1.73 16.23 5.23
N ARG A 85 -0.70 16.65 4.51
CA ARG A 85 0.25 17.68 4.97
C ARG A 85 -0.46 18.99 5.34
N ALA A 86 -1.34 19.47 4.46
CA ALA A 86 -2.12 20.68 4.71
C ALA A 86 -2.96 20.56 6.00
N LEU A 87 -3.67 19.43 6.19
CA LEU A 87 -4.46 19.17 7.41
C LEU A 87 -3.61 19.21 8.68
N PHE A 88 -2.43 18.59 8.70
CA PHE A 88 -1.55 18.67 9.86
C PHE A 88 -1.08 20.11 10.14
N THR A 89 -0.83 20.91 9.09
CA THR A 89 -0.31 22.28 9.26
C THR A 89 -1.38 23.32 9.61
N GLN A 90 -2.59 23.17 9.08
CA GLN A 90 -3.63 24.21 9.12
C GLN A 90 -4.88 23.82 9.91
N ALA A 91 -5.04 22.54 10.25
CA ALA A 91 -6.21 22.05 10.96
C ALA A 91 -5.84 21.36 12.27
N ASP A 92 -6.85 20.98 13.04
CA ASP A 92 -6.69 20.17 14.25
C ASP A 92 -6.76 18.67 13.95
N PHE A 93 -6.46 17.87 14.98
CA PHE A 93 -6.53 16.43 14.89
C PHE A 93 -7.94 15.93 14.55
N GLU A 94 -8.98 16.58 15.06
CA GLU A 94 -10.36 16.16 14.84
C GLU A 94 -10.77 16.33 13.37
N THR A 95 -10.32 17.41 12.72
CA THR A 95 -10.52 17.61 11.29
C THR A 95 -9.73 16.57 10.48
N LEU A 96 -8.46 16.32 10.81
CA LEU A 96 -7.68 15.25 10.18
C LEU A 96 -8.39 13.89 10.30
N PHE A 97 -8.90 13.58 11.49
CA PHE A 97 -9.62 12.35 11.76
C PHE A 97 -10.97 12.29 11.04
N ALA A 98 -11.69 13.40 10.87
CA ALA A 98 -12.91 13.40 10.07
C ALA A 98 -12.63 13.03 8.61
N PHE A 99 -11.55 13.55 8.00
CA PHE A 99 -11.18 13.22 6.62
C PHE A 99 -10.75 11.76 6.46
N PHE A 100 -9.84 11.29 7.32
CA PHE A 100 -9.15 10.01 7.11
C PHE A 100 -9.39 8.99 8.22
N GLY A 101 -9.77 9.36 9.44
CA GLY A 101 -10.30 8.42 10.42
C GLY A 101 -11.70 7.94 10.02
N ASP A 102 -12.66 8.85 9.96
CA ASP A 102 -14.06 8.57 9.63
C ASP A 102 -14.31 8.35 8.14
N GLY A 103 -13.35 8.73 7.28
CA GLY A 103 -13.47 8.63 5.83
C GLY A 103 -14.36 9.70 5.20
N GLY A 104 -14.65 10.79 5.92
CA GLY A 104 -15.46 11.91 5.47
C GLY A 104 -16.46 12.41 6.53
N GLY A 105 -17.00 13.60 6.31
CA GLY A 105 -17.92 14.26 7.23
C GLY A 105 -18.49 15.56 6.67
N GLU A 106 -19.56 16.08 7.30
CA GLU A 106 -20.27 17.28 6.81
C GLU A 106 -19.36 18.52 6.75
N GLY A 107 -18.41 18.64 7.70
CA GLY A 107 -17.45 19.74 7.75
C GLY A 107 -16.27 19.64 6.78
N CYS A 108 -16.03 18.48 6.14
CA CYS A 108 -14.85 18.27 5.29
C CYS A 108 -14.81 19.22 4.09
N ALA A 109 -15.97 19.52 3.48
CA ALA A 109 -16.03 20.42 2.33
C ALA A 109 -15.68 21.87 2.70
N ALA A 110 -16.09 22.33 3.89
CA ALA A 110 -15.77 23.66 4.39
C ALA A 110 -14.29 23.76 4.77
N ALA A 111 -13.78 22.79 5.54
CA ALA A 111 -12.37 22.69 5.90
C ALA A 111 -11.47 22.68 4.65
N TYR A 112 -11.86 21.95 3.59
CA TYR A 112 -11.11 21.96 2.34
C TYR A 112 -10.98 23.36 1.71
N GLN A 113 -11.99 24.22 1.80
CA GLN A 113 -11.89 25.58 1.24
C GLN A 113 -10.78 26.39 1.92
N GLU A 114 -10.58 26.22 3.22
CA GLU A 114 -9.50 26.86 3.99
C GLU A 114 -8.13 26.24 3.66
N LEU A 115 -8.09 24.93 3.44
CA LEU A 115 -6.87 24.20 3.07
C LEU A 115 -6.41 24.49 1.65
N ARG A 116 -7.33 24.83 0.74
CA ARG A 116 -7.10 24.92 -0.70
C ARG A 116 -5.92 25.83 -1.06
N GLU A 117 -5.77 26.97 -0.39
CA GLU A 117 -4.70 27.94 -0.66
C GLU A 117 -3.32 27.48 -0.20
N HIS A 118 -3.28 26.46 0.68
CA HIS A 118 -2.06 25.87 1.21
C HIS A 118 -1.57 24.66 0.41
N LEU A 119 -2.31 24.29 -0.65
CA LEU A 119 -1.96 23.17 -1.53
C LEU A 119 -1.18 23.67 -2.75
N PRO A 120 -0.20 22.90 -3.25
CA PRO A 120 0.35 23.11 -4.58
C PRO A 120 -0.77 23.09 -5.64
N GLN A 121 -0.61 23.88 -6.70
CA GLN A 121 -1.65 24.06 -7.74
C GLN A 121 -2.19 22.73 -8.30
N TYR A 122 -1.31 21.74 -8.52
CA TYR A 122 -1.73 20.43 -9.05
C TYR A 122 -2.61 19.66 -8.06
N ALA A 123 -2.33 19.76 -6.75
CA ALA A 123 -3.08 19.10 -5.70
C ALA A 123 -4.44 19.79 -5.47
N ALA A 124 -4.46 21.12 -5.43
CA ALA A 124 -5.70 21.89 -5.38
C ALA A 124 -6.60 21.58 -6.59
N ALA A 125 -6.05 21.56 -7.81
CA ALA A 125 -6.83 21.24 -9.01
C ALA A 125 -7.44 19.83 -8.99
N PHE A 126 -6.75 18.87 -8.37
CA PHE A 126 -7.29 17.53 -8.15
C PHE A 126 -8.41 17.55 -7.11
N TRP A 127 -8.20 18.15 -5.94
CA TRP A 127 -9.16 18.13 -4.85
C TRP A 127 -10.38 19.02 -5.09
N ASP A 128 -10.27 20.11 -5.85
CA ASP A 128 -11.41 20.92 -6.28
C ASP A 128 -12.48 20.08 -7.00
N ARG A 129 -12.04 19.07 -7.76
CA ARG A 129 -12.92 18.16 -8.49
C ARG A 129 -13.38 16.96 -7.65
N ASN A 130 -12.65 16.64 -6.58
CA ASN A 130 -12.79 15.38 -5.85
C ASN A 130 -13.09 15.53 -4.35
N VAL A 131 -13.30 16.74 -3.82
CA VAL A 131 -13.66 16.97 -2.42
C VAL A 131 -14.93 16.21 -2.01
N GLY A 132 -15.82 15.95 -2.98
CA GLY A 132 -16.99 15.07 -2.82
C GLY A 132 -16.66 13.63 -2.41
N TYR A 133 -15.39 13.22 -2.44
CA TYR A 133 -14.93 11.93 -1.91
C TYR A 133 -15.18 11.81 -0.40
N PHE A 134 -15.17 12.93 0.32
CA PHE A 134 -15.40 13.02 1.77
C PHE A 134 -16.85 13.39 2.12
N LYS A 135 -17.75 13.50 1.14
CA LYS A 135 -19.13 13.91 1.38
C LYS A 135 -19.94 12.77 2.03
N PRO A 136 -20.62 13.01 3.16
CA PRO A 136 -21.54 12.03 3.73
C PRO A 136 -22.80 11.87 2.85
N GLY A 137 -23.41 10.68 2.89
CA GLY A 137 -24.75 10.46 2.30
C GLY A 137 -24.83 9.88 0.88
N GLY A 138 -23.72 9.51 0.24
CA GLY A 138 -23.72 8.79 -1.06
C GLY A 138 -23.90 7.26 -0.96
N LEU A 139 -23.93 6.55 -2.10
CA LEU A 139 -23.90 5.07 -2.15
C LEU A 139 -22.56 4.47 -1.67
N ALA A 140 -21.47 5.19 -1.91
CA ALA A 140 -20.13 4.94 -1.39
C ALA A 140 -19.79 6.00 -0.33
N ARG A 141 -20.23 5.74 0.91
CA ARG A 141 -20.27 6.69 2.06
C ARG A 141 -18.91 7.04 2.67
N SER A 142 -17.81 6.81 1.96
CA SER A 142 -16.47 6.99 2.51
C SER A 142 -15.42 7.20 1.42
N PHE A 143 -14.41 7.99 1.75
CA PHE A 143 -13.14 8.10 1.03
C PHE A 143 -12.51 6.73 0.76
N TYR A 144 -12.64 5.78 1.68
CA TYR A 144 -12.09 4.42 1.54
C TYR A 144 -12.78 3.56 0.49
N TYR A 145 -13.88 4.05 -0.08
CA TYR A 145 -14.56 3.47 -1.23
C TYR A 145 -14.29 4.24 -2.54
N ARG A 146 -13.26 5.10 -2.54
CA ARG A 146 -12.81 5.89 -3.71
C ARG A 146 -11.44 5.42 -4.19
N GLY A 147 -11.14 5.77 -5.43
CA GLY A 147 -9.96 5.26 -6.13
C GLY A 147 -10.12 3.81 -6.59
N ALA A 148 -9.11 3.26 -7.27
CA ALA A 148 -9.18 1.91 -7.82
C ALA A 148 -9.37 0.84 -6.74
N SER A 149 -8.52 0.87 -5.71
CA SER A 149 -8.58 -0.04 -4.55
C SER A 149 -9.91 0.08 -3.79
N GLY A 150 -10.33 1.30 -3.47
CA GLY A 150 -11.59 1.54 -2.77
C GLY A 150 -12.83 1.14 -3.58
N ALA A 151 -12.82 1.31 -4.90
CA ALA A 151 -13.92 0.87 -5.76
C ALA A 151 -14.07 -0.66 -5.74
N LEU A 152 -12.95 -1.41 -5.78
CA LEU A 152 -12.97 -2.86 -5.64
C LEU A 152 -13.49 -3.30 -4.26
N ALA A 153 -13.02 -2.65 -3.19
CA ALA A 153 -13.51 -2.89 -1.83
C ALA A 153 -15.02 -2.64 -1.72
N TRP A 154 -15.52 -1.55 -2.29
CA TRP A 154 -16.94 -1.21 -2.30
C TRP A 154 -17.78 -2.24 -3.07
N ILE A 155 -17.34 -2.64 -4.26
CA ILE A 155 -18.02 -3.69 -5.06
C ILE A 155 -18.09 -4.99 -4.26
N PHE A 156 -16.99 -5.39 -3.62
CA PHE A 156 -16.94 -6.58 -2.78
C PHE A 156 -17.90 -6.47 -1.58
N ALA A 157 -17.87 -5.35 -0.85
CA ALA A 157 -18.75 -5.09 0.29
C ALA A 157 -20.23 -5.11 -0.12
N ARG A 158 -20.58 -4.57 -1.29
CA ARG A 158 -21.95 -4.60 -1.85
C ARG A 158 -22.35 -6.01 -2.28
N PHE A 159 -21.46 -6.74 -2.94
CA PHE A 159 -21.68 -8.14 -3.30
C PHE A 159 -21.98 -8.98 -2.06
N LEU A 160 -21.18 -8.86 -1.00
CA LEU A 160 -21.42 -9.55 0.26
C LEU A 160 -22.76 -9.15 0.89
N SER A 161 -23.09 -7.85 0.92
CA SER A 161 -24.38 -7.39 1.46
C SER A 161 -25.59 -7.97 0.73
N VAL A 162 -25.52 -8.12 -0.59
CA VAL A 162 -26.67 -8.56 -1.40
C VAL A 162 -26.74 -10.08 -1.49
N PHE A 163 -25.62 -10.75 -1.73
CA PHE A 163 -25.60 -12.17 -2.07
C PHE A 163 -25.11 -13.07 -0.93
N LYS A 164 -24.39 -12.54 0.06
CA LYS A 164 -23.84 -13.31 1.19
C LYS A 164 -23.97 -12.55 2.54
N PRO A 165 -25.18 -12.13 2.95
CA PRO A 165 -25.35 -11.30 4.15
C PRO A 165 -24.85 -12.00 5.43
N GLY A 166 -24.99 -13.33 5.53
CA GLY A 166 -24.45 -14.10 6.64
C GLY A 166 -22.91 -14.09 6.71
N LEU A 167 -22.23 -14.14 5.55
CA LEU A 167 -20.77 -14.01 5.49
C LEU A 167 -20.34 -12.59 5.89
N ARG A 168 -21.08 -11.56 5.47
CA ARG A 168 -20.81 -10.18 5.87
C ARG A 168 -20.91 -10.01 7.39
N LEU A 169 -21.99 -10.51 8.01
CA LEU A 169 -22.16 -10.45 9.46
C LEU A 169 -21.07 -11.24 10.18
N GLY A 170 -20.73 -12.42 9.67
CA GLY A 170 -19.65 -13.24 10.21
C GLY A 170 -18.29 -12.55 10.16
N ILE A 171 -17.96 -11.87 9.06
CA ILE A 171 -16.74 -11.06 8.95
C ILE A 171 -16.75 -9.94 10.00
N GLN A 172 -17.89 -9.29 10.26
CA GLN A 172 -17.98 -8.27 11.31
C GLN A 172 -17.72 -8.84 12.70
N HIS A 173 -18.24 -10.03 13.01
CA HIS A 173 -17.92 -10.71 14.28
C HIS A 173 -16.45 -11.13 14.35
N LEU A 174 -15.89 -11.66 13.26
CA LEU A 174 -14.48 -12.01 13.19
C LEU A 174 -13.60 -10.78 13.47
N LEU A 175 -13.89 -9.65 12.83
CA LEU A 175 -13.20 -8.40 13.10
C LEU A 175 -13.48 -7.90 14.53
N ALA A 176 -14.59 -8.22 15.19
CA ALA A 176 -14.84 -7.81 16.57
C ALA A 176 -14.17 -8.73 17.62
N ALA A 177 -13.58 -9.85 17.20
CA ALA A 177 -12.98 -10.82 18.11
C ALA A 177 -11.86 -10.21 18.97
N THR A 178 -11.83 -10.60 20.25
CA THR A 178 -10.88 -10.06 21.23
C THR A 178 -9.80 -11.05 21.63
N THR A 179 -9.97 -12.32 21.25
CA THR A 179 -9.03 -13.42 21.55
C THR A 179 -8.70 -14.21 20.29
N MET A 180 -7.52 -14.84 20.27
CA MET A 180 -7.09 -15.67 19.13
C MET A 180 -7.95 -16.93 19.00
N GLU A 181 -8.43 -17.49 20.11
CA GLU A 181 -9.30 -18.65 20.15
C GLU A 181 -10.65 -18.35 19.48
N GLU A 182 -11.31 -17.27 19.89
CA GLU A 182 -12.56 -16.80 19.28
C GLU A 182 -12.37 -16.49 17.79
N GLN A 183 -11.29 -15.80 17.44
CA GLN A 183 -10.97 -15.46 16.06
C GLN A 183 -10.82 -16.71 15.18
N ARG A 184 -10.10 -17.73 15.66
CA ARG A 184 -9.93 -19.01 14.96
C ARG A 184 -11.25 -19.77 14.81
N GLU A 185 -12.08 -19.81 15.85
CA GLU A 185 -13.39 -20.46 15.80
C GLU A 185 -14.32 -19.78 14.78
N LEU A 186 -14.37 -18.44 14.80
CA LEU A 186 -15.15 -17.66 13.84
C LEU A 186 -14.63 -17.87 12.41
N PHE A 187 -13.32 -17.80 12.19
CA PHE A 187 -12.74 -18.01 10.86
C PHE A 187 -13.03 -19.41 10.32
N ALA A 188 -12.93 -20.46 11.16
CA ALA A 188 -13.23 -21.84 10.76
C ALA A 188 -14.67 -22.02 10.24
N ARG A 189 -15.63 -21.26 10.77
CA ARG A 189 -17.03 -21.24 10.29
C ARG A 189 -17.20 -20.48 8.98
N LEU A 190 -16.40 -19.43 8.77
CA LEU A 190 -16.50 -18.55 7.60
C LEU A 190 -15.75 -19.07 6.38
N GLU A 191 -14.61 -19.72 6.60
CA GLU A 191 -13.71 -20.15 5.53
C GLU A 191 -14.42 -20.99 4.45
N PRO A 192 -15.24 -22.02 4.77
CA PRO A 192 -15.92 -22.80 3.74
C PRO A 192 -16.88 -21.98 2.87
N VAL A 193 -17.52 -20.94 3.45
CA VAL A 193 -18.48 -20.06 2.76
C VAL A 193 -17.77 -18.99 1.95
N MET A 194 -16.58 -18.58 2.38
CA MET A 194 -15.71 -17.63 1.67
C MET A 194 -15.27 -18.22 0.33
N TRP A 195 -14.81 -19.48 0.32
CA TRP A 195 -14.25 -20.16 -0.85
C TRP A 195 -15.27 -20.98 -1.65
N GLY A 196 -16.31 -20.33 -2.16
CA GLY A 196 -17.26 -20.94 -3.11
C GLY A 196 -16.73 -21.02 -4.56
N PRO A 197 -17.46 -21.64 -5.50
CA PRO A 197 -17.00 -21.84 -6.89
C PRO A 197 -16.59 -20.55 -7.60
N PHE A 198 -17.34 -19.46 -7.42
CA PHE A 198 -17.04 -18.17 -8.03
C PHE A 198 -15.74 -17.55 -7.51
N SER A 199 -15.54 -17.54 -6.19
CA SER A 199 -14.30 -17.02 -5.59
C SER A 199 -13.09 -17.85 -5.98
N ARG A 200 -13.23 -19.19 -6.06
CA ARG A 200 -12.16 -20.09 -6.53
C ARG A 200 -11.78 -19.81 -7.98
N TRP A 201 -12.77 -19.65 -8.85
CA TRP A 201 -12.55 -19.26 -10.24
C TRP A 201 -11.84 -17.90 -10.35
N LEU A 202 -12.26 -16.92 -9.54
CA LEU A 202 -11.66 -15.59 -9.52
C LEU A 202 -10.17 -15.65 -9.15
N VAL A 203 -9.83 -16.31 -8.03
CA VAL A 203 -8.44 -16.40 -7.54
C VAL A 203 -7.57 -17.34 -8.36
N GLY A 204 -8.16 -18.35 -9.01
CA GLY A 204 -7.45 -19.26 -9.90
C GLY A 204 -7.12 -18.66 -11.28
N SER A 205 -7.68 -17.50 -11.63
CA SER A 205 -7.53 -16.90 -12.96
C SER A 205 -6.24 -16.09 -13.11
N THR A 206 -5.28 -16.61 -13.87
CA THR A 206 -4.00 -15.94 -14.16
C THR A 206 -4.18 -14.57 -14.83
N SER A 207 -5.23 -14.40 -15.64
CA SER A 207 -5.53 -13.10 -16.28
C SER A 207 -6.00 -12.06 -15.27
N ILE A 208 -6.76 -12.48 -14.24
CA ILE A 208 -7.20 -11.60 -13.16
C ILE A 208 -6.04 -11.28 -12.22
N MET A 209 -5.17 -12.26 -11.94
CA MET A 209 -3.96 -12.01 -11.14
C MET A 209 -3.01 -11.02 -11.83
N ALA A 210 -2.82 -11.14 -13.14
CA ALA A 210 -2.04 -10.18 -13.92
C ALA A 210 -2.67 -8.78 -13.91
N LEU A 211 -4.01 -8.69 -13.87
CA LEU A 211 -4.72 -7.43 -13.68
C LEU A 211 -4.46 -6.81 -12.30
N MET A 212 -4.27 -7.65 -11.28
CA MET A 212 -4.00 -7.24 -9.90
C MET A 212 -2.49 -7.10 -9.60
N GLY A 213 -1.65 -7.01 -10.64
CA GLY A 213 -0.22 -6.72 -10.48
C GLY A 213 0.70 -7.94 -10.39
N VAL A 214 0.18 -9.18 -10.37
CA VAL A 214 1.01 -10.39 -10.30
C VAL A 214 1.45 -10.82 -11.71
N PRO A 215 2.74 -10.70 -12.09
CA PRO A 215 3.20 -11.08 -13.42
C PRO A 215 2.99 -12.57 -13.70
N ARG A 216 2.73 -12.93 -14.97
CA ARG A 216 2.47 -14.33 -15.39
C ARG A 216 3.54 -15.32 -14.94
N PRO A 217 4.86 -15.03 -15.02
CA PRO A 217 5.88 -15.97 -14.53
C PRO A 217 5.76 -16.22 -13.02
N GLN A 218 5.44 -15.20 -12.23
CA GLN A 218 5.24 -15.35 -10.78
C GLN A 218 3.97 -16.13 -10.47
N ALA A 219 2.87 -15.84 -11.18
CA ALA A 219 1.65 -16.62 -11.05
C ALA A 219 1.86 -18.10 -11.44
N ALA A 220 2.67 -18.37 -12.48
CA ALA A 220 3.05 -19.72 -12.87
C ALA A 220 3.95 -20.40 -11.83
N LEU A 221 4.90 -19.66 -11.24
CA LEU A 221 5.77 -20.13 -10.17
C LEU A 221 4.95 -20.52 -8.93
N ILE A 222 4.03 -19.67 -8.50
CA ILE A 222 3.10 -19.96 -7.39
C ILE A 222 2.26 -21.20 -7.74
N LYS A 223 1.70 -21.26 -8.95
CA LYS A 223 0.91 -22.41 -9.38
C LYS A 223 1.70 -23.73 -9.39
N ALA A 224 3.00 -23.67 -9.69
CA ALA A 224 3.86 -24.84 -9.75
C ALA A 224 4.41 -25.28 -8.38
N LYS A 225 4.78 -24.31 -7.52
CA LYS A 225 5.46 -24.58 -6.25
C LYS A 225 4.52 -24.66 -5.04
N HIS A 226 3.37 -24.00 -5.08
CA HIS A 226 2.47 -23.94 -3.93
C HIS A 226 1.40 -25.05 -3.99
N PRO A 227 1.19 -25.82 -2.91
CA PRO A 227 0.07 -26.75 -2.81
C PRO A 227 -1.27 -26.04 -3.08
N GLY A 228 -2.11 -26.58 -3.96
CA GLY A 228 -3.37 -25.94 -4.36
C GLY A 228 -3.21 -24.72 -5.30
N GLY A 229 -1.99 -24.45 -5.79
CA GLY A 229 -1.68 -23.38 -6.73
C GLY A 229 -2.02 -21.98 -6.19
N MET A 230 -2.45 -21.07 -7.07
CA MET A 230 -2.78 -19.69 -6.70
C MET A 230 -3.95 -19.61 -5.70
N GLU A 231 -4.95 -20.49 -5.82
CA GLU A 231 -6.05 -20.56 -4.85
C GLU A 231 -5.53 -20.93 -3.47
N GLY A 232 -4.71 -22.00 -3.38
CA GLY A 232 -4.10 -22.42 -2.13
C GLY A 232 -3.26 -21.31 -1.51
N PHE A 233 -2.44 -20.63 -2.31
CA PHE A 233 -1.61 -19.52 -1.86
C PHE A 233 -2.41 -18.37 -1.25
N ILE A 234 -3.43 -17.87 -1.96
CA ILE A 234 -4.26 -16.77 -1.44
C ILE A 234 -5.05 -17.22 -0.22
N ARG A 235 -5.57 -18.45 -0.22
CA ARG A 235 -6.30 -19.01 0.92
C ARG A 235 -5.42 -19.13 2.16
N ASP A 236 -4.19 -19.58 2.01
CA ASP A 236 -3.25 -19.72 3.12
C ASP A 236 -2.85 -18.37 3.71
N LYS A 237 -2.67 -17.34 2.86
CA LYS A 237 -2.45 -15.97 3.35
C LYS A 237 -3.64 -15.40 4.12
N VAL A 238 -4.85 -15.52 3.55
CA VAL A 238 -6.08 -15.07 4.22
C VAL A 238 -6.25 -15.82 5.54
N ARG A 239 -6.05 -17.14 5.56
CA ARG A 239 -6.09 -17.93 6.80
C ARG A 239 -5.09 -17.39 7.81
N ARG A 240 -3.82 -17.24 7.43
CA ARG A 240 -2.77 -16.73 8.32
C ARG A 240 -3.15 -15.40 8.97
N VAL A 241 -3.57 -14.42 8.17
CA VAL A 241 -3.99 -13.10 8.66
C VAL A 241 -5.12 -13.20 9.69
N PHE A 242 -6.09 -14.09 9.46
CA PHE A 242 -7.26 -14.23 10.32
C PHE A 242 -7.17 -15.37 11.35
N THR A 243 -6.06 -16.11 11.46
CA THR A 243 -5.91 -17.18 12.47
C THR A 243 -4.62 -17.11 13.27
N GLU A 244 -3.57 -16.47 12.77
CA GLU A 244 -2.26 -16.40 13.43
C GLU A 244 -1.89 -15.00 13.90
N LEU A 245 -2.56 -13.96 13.40
CA LEU A 245 -2.34 -12.57 13.79
C LEU A 245 -3.58 -11.99 14.48
N PRO A 246 -3.43 -11.19 15.55
CA PRO A 246 -4.56 -10.54 16.18
C PRO A 246 -5.25 -9.59 15.20
N VAL A 247 -6.52 -9.83 14.92
CA VAL A 247 -7.31 -8.94 14.05
C VAL A 247 -7.68 -7.63 14.76
N ALA A 248 -7.60 -7.62 16.11
CA ALA A 248 -7.90 -6.49 16.98
C ALA A 248 -7.20 -5.19 16.51
N ASP A 249 -5.91 -5.25 16.15
CA ASP A 249 -5.11 -4.11 15.70
C ASP A 249 -4.88 -4.08 14.17
N ASN A 250 -5.60 -4.90 13.41
CA ASN A 250 -5.48 -4.97 11.96
C ASN A 250 -6.40 -3.96 11.24
N TYR A 251 -5.94 -2.71 11.12
CA TYR A 251 -6.72 -1.64 10.52
C TYR A 251 -6.89 -1.79 8.99
N PHE A 252 -5.97 -2.48 8.30
CA PHE A 252 -5.97 -2.64 6.84
C PHE A 252 -7.24 -3.33 6.33
N TRP A 253 -7.63 -4.41 6.98
CA TRP A 253 -8.85 -5.15 6.60
C TRP A 253 -10.11 -4.46 7.12
N ARG A 254 -10.05 -3.84 8.31
CA ARG A 254 -11.18 -3.15 8.92
C ARG A 254 -11.66 -1.98 8.07
N VAL A 255 -10.76 -1.19 7.52
CA VAL A 255 -11.14 0.03 6.80
C VAL A 255 -11.96 -0.26 5.55
N TYR A 256 -11.67 -1.34 4.82
CA TYR A 256 -12.48 -1.74 3.66
C TYR A 256 -13.76 -2.47 4.05
N CYS A 257 -13.86 -3.03 5.26
CA CYS A 257 -15.10 -3.61 5.76
C CYS A 257 -16.08 -2.56 6.31
N HIS A 258 -15.55 -1.52 6.96
CA HIS A 258 -16.34 -0.50 7.66
C HIS A 258 -16.43 0.83 6.89
N GLY A 259 -15.50 1.10 5.99
CA GLY A 259 -15.34 2.40 5.32
C GLY A 259 -14.77 3.47 6.24
N ARG A 260 -14.17 3.11 7.37
CA ARG A 260 -13.56 4.03 8.33
C ARG A 260 -12.64 3.28 9.28
N TYR A 261 -11.74 4.00 9.92
CA TYR A 261 -10.97 3.53 11.05
C TYR A 261 -11.72 3.75 12.38
N THR A 262 -11.17 3.17 13.44
CA THR A 262 -11.52 3.50 14.82
C THR A 262 -10.35 4.23 15.45
N ARG A 263 -10.54 4.92 16.58
CA ARG A 263 -9.43 5.63 17.24
C ARG A 263 -8.38 4.66 17.76
N GLU A 264 -8.81 3.47 18.15
CA GLU A 264 -7.98 2.41 18.71
C GLU A 264 -7.26 1.59 17.62
N CYS A 265 -7.88 1.47 16.45
CA CYS A 265 -7.37 0.69 15.32
C CYS A 265 -7.34 1.55 14.04
N CYS A 266 -6.25 2.31 13.91
CA CYS A 266 -5.91 3.17 12.79
C CYS A 266 -4.37 3.21 12.56
N PRO A 267 -3.90 3.67 11.39
CA PRO A 267 -2.50 3.98 11.13
C PRO A 267 -1.89 4.93 12.18
N GLU A 268 -0.57 4.91 12.38
CA GLU A 268 0.06 5.73 13.42
C GLU A 268 -0.14 7.23 13.19
N TYR A 269 -0.16 7.70 11.93
CA TYR A 269 -0.44 9.10 11.61
C TYR A 269 -1.85 9.57 12.00
N LEU A 270 -2.79 8.65 12.26
CA LEU A 270 -4.14 8.95 12.73
C LEU A 270 -4.34 8.78 14.23
N LYS A 271 -3.27 8.52 15.00
CA LYS A 271 -3.33 8.54 16.46
C LYS A 271 -3.13 9.96 16.98
N GLN A 272 -3.98 10.38 17.91
CA GLN A 272 -3.94 11.72 18.50
C GLN A 272 -2.57 12.05 19.11
N ALA A 273 -1.94 11.08 19.78
CA ALA A 273 -0.61 11.24 20.38
C ALA A 273 0.49 11.54 19.35
N ASN A 274 0.29 11.14 18.09
CA ASN A 274 1.26 11.31 17.00
C ASN A 274 1.01 12.58 16.17
N PHE A 275 -0.09 13.29 16.39
CA PHE A 275 -0.44 14.48 15.62
C PHE A 275 0.65 15.55 15.67
N GLU A 276 1.03 15.96 16.89
CA GLU A 276 2.04 17.00 17.12
C GLU A 276 3.48 16.54 16.74
N PRO A 277 3.93 15.32 17.09
CA PRO A 277 5.21 14.80 16.61
C PRO A 277 5.37 14.82 15.09
N ILE A 278 4.32 14.45 14.34
CA ILE A 278 4.36 14.47 12.88
C ILE A 278 4.33 15.91 12.38
N ARG A 279 3.41 16.75 12.87
CA ARG A 279 3.26 18.16 12.47
C ARG A 279 4.59 18.92 12.54
N THR A 280 5.33 18.77 13.64
CA THR A 280 6.62 19.43 13.86
C THR A 280 7.74 18.96 12.94
N ARG A 281 7.59 17.80 12.28
CA ARG A 281 8.59 17.15 11.42
C ARG A 281 8.22 17.14 9.94
N LEU A 282 7.09 17.72 9.57
CA LEU A 282 6.62 17.78 8.18
C LEU A 282 7.58 18.46 7.20
N ALA A 283 8.48 19.30 7.69
CA ALA A 283 9.52 19.93 6.87
C ALA A 283 10.53 18.91 6.30
N SER A 284 10.69 17.74 6.94
CA SER A 284 11.53 16.64 6.45
C SER A 284 10.87 15.86 5.30
N LEU A 285 9.57 16.00 5.10
CA LEU A 285 8.79 15.28 4.08
C LEU A 285 8.76 16.09 2.77
N ARG A 286 9.17 15.47 1.66
CA ARG A 286 9.24 16.09 0.33
C ARG A 286 8.49 15.25 -0.68
N VAL A 287 7.77 15.90 -1.60
CA VAL A 287 6.88 15.24 -2.55
C VAL A 287 7.40 15.45 -3.97
N HIS A 288 7.55 14.36 -4.71
CA HIS A 288 8.12 14.36 -6.05
C HIS A 288 7.22 13.58 -7.01
N THR A 289 6.64 14.26 -8.00
CA THR A 289 5.92 13.58 -9.09
C THR A 289 6.92 13.16 -10.14
N ASN A 290 7.43 11.94 -10.03
CA ASN A 290 8.45 11.39 -10.92
C ASN A 290 8.48 9.85 -10.85
N THR A 291 9.20 9.21 -11.77
CA THR A 291 9.67 7.83 -11.57
C THR A 291 10.80 7.81 -10.54
N PRO A 292 11.07 6.68 -9.85
CA PRO A 292 12.23 6.57 -8.97
C PRO A 292 13.55 6.89 -9.69
N SER A 293 13.72 6.34 -10.90
CA SER A 293 14.88 6.63 -11.75
C SER A 293 15.00 8.12 -12.11
N GLY A 294 13.90 8.75 -12.54
CA GLY A 294 13.90 10.18 -12.89
C GLY A 294 14.16 11.09 -11.69
N PHE A 295 13.67 10.71 -10.51
CA PHE A 295 13.98 11.40 -9.26
C PHE A 295 15.47 11.30 -8.92
N LEU A 296 16.06 10.11 -8.96
CA LEU A 296 17.46 9.88 -8.63
C LEU A 296 18.43 10.53 -9.63
N HIS A 297 18.04 10.67 -10.90
CA HIS A 297 18.79 11.46 -11.89
C HIS A 297 18.77 12.95 -11.56
N ALA A 298 17.60 13.50 -11.20
CA ALA A 298 17.46 14.92 -10.89
C ALA A 298 18.01 15.31 -9.50
N ASN A 299 17.99 14.37 -8.57
CA ASN A 299 18.40 14.54 -7.19
C ASN A 299 19.39 13.42 -6.79
N PRO A 300 20.60 13.39 -7.37
CA PRO A 300 21.62 12.48 -6.88
C PRO A 300 21.98 12.89 -5.45
N GLY A 301 22.03 11.93 -4.54
CA GLY A 301 22.28 12.22 -3.13
C GLY A 301 22.78 11.00 -2.39
N PRO A 302 23.37 11.15 -1.19
CA PRO A 302 23.78 10.03 -0.36
C PRO A 302 22.57 9.52 0.44
N TYR A 303 21.67 8.79 -0.21
CA TYR A 303 20.51 8.21 0.45
C TYR A 303 20.92 6.99 1.27
N THR A 304 20.31 6.89 2.45
CA THR A 304 20.58 5.81 3.42
C THR A 304 19.53 4.72 3.39
N HIS A 305 18.33 5.03 2.88
CA HIS A 305 17.20 4.12 2.87
C HIS A 305 16.42 4.24 1.57
N PHE A 306 16.04 3.11 0.99
CA PHE A 306 15.16 3.01 -0.16
C PHE A 306 14.02 2.05 0.17
N VAL A 307 12.77 2.50 0.03
CA VAL A 307 11.58 1.68 0.26
C VAL A 307 10.86 1.52 -1.07
N LEU A 308 11.03 0.34 -1.66
CA LEU A 308 10.51 -0.02 -2.97
C LEU A 308 9.38 -1.05 -2.84
N LEU A 309 8.53 -1.11 -3.86
CA LEU A 309 7.38 -2.00 -3.91
C LEU A 309 7.54 -3.03 -5.04
N ASP A 310 6.45 -3.72 -5.36
CA ASP A 310 6.34 -4.76 -6.37
C ASP A 310 6.37 -4.23 -7.82
N HIS A 311 6.49 -2.91 -8.04
CA HIS A 311 6.66 -2.35 -9.39
C HIS A 311 7.88 -2.96 -10.12
N GLN A 312 8.86 -3.44 -9.36
CA GLN A 312 10.03 -4.15 -9.87
C GLN A 312 9.70 -5.51 -10.47
N ASP A 313 8.68 -6.21 -9.97
CA ASP A 313 8.21 -7.48 -10.52
C ASP A 313 7.71 -7.31 -11.95
N TRP A 314 6.97 -6.23 -12.17
CA TRP A 314 6.51 -5.84 -13.50
C TRP A 314 7.68 -5.46 -14.40
N MET A 315 8.62 -4.62 -13.90
CA MET A 315 9.77 -4.18 -14.70
C MET A 315 10.70 -5.33 -15.06
N ALA A 316 10.93 -6.30 -14.17
CA ALA A 316 11.77 -7.46 -14.46
C ALA A 316 11.27 -8.24 -15.69
N TRP A 317 9.96 -8.27 -15.92
CA TRP A 317 9.38 -8.97 -17.06
C TRP A 317 9.17 -8.07 -18.28
N HIS A 318 8.66 -6.86 -18.10
CA HIS A 318 8.23 -5.99 -19.19
C HIS A 318 9.28 -4.94 -19.61
N ALA A 319 10.16 -4.54 -18.68
CA ALA A 319 11.11 -3.46 -18.89
C ALA A 319 12.46 -3.72 -18.18
N PRO A 320 13.15 -4.85 -18.45
CA PRO A 320 14.35 -5.26 -17.70
C PRO A 320 15.51 -4.25 -17.80
N LYS A 321 15.57 -3.49 -18.90
CA LYS A 321 16.54 -2.39 -19.06
C LYS A 321 16.25 -1.23 -18.12
N VAL A 322 14.97 -0.89 -17.92
CA VAL A 322 14.54 0.17 -16.99
C VAL A 322 14.80 -0.27 -15.55
N LEU A 323 14.52 -1.54 -15.21
CA LEU A 323 14.87 -2.10 -13.90
C LEU A 323 16.38 -2.02 -13.63
N SER A 324 17.19 -2.38 -14.62
CA SER A 324 18.65 -2.33 -14.51
C SER A 324 19.17 -0.91 -14.32
N GLU A 325 18.57 0.06 -15.02
CA GLU A 325 18.88 1.48 -14.83
C GLU A 325 18.49 1.98 -13.44
N GLU A 326 17.30 1.64 -12.95
CA GLU A 326 16.83 2.01 -11.62
C GLU A 326 17.79 1.51 -10.54
N TRP A 327 18.18 0.24 -10.60
CA TRP A 327 19.15 -0.33 -9.66
C TRP A 327 20.54 0.30 -9.76
N ARG A 328 21.00 0.64 -10.96
CA ARG A 328 22.26 1.37 -11.14
C ARG A 328 22.20 2.75 -10.46
N LEU A 329 21.07 3.45 -10.56
CA LEU A 329 20.86 4.76 -9.93
C LEU A 329 20.74 4.64 -8.41
N ILE A 330 20.01 3.65 -7.90
CA ILE A 330 19.93 3.36 -6.46
C ILE A 330 21.34 3.16 -5.91
N LEU A 331 22.14 2.29 -6.53
CA LEU A 331 23.51 1.99 -6.08
C LEU A 331 24.49 3.15 -6.26
N ALA A 332 24.23 4.07 -7.19
CA ALA A 332 25.05 5.27 -7.38
C ALA A 332 24.71 6.39 -6.37
N SER A 333 23.46 6.41 -5.88
CA SER A 333 22.95 7.37 -4.91
C SER A 333 22.80 6.76 -3.50
N ALA A 334 23.35 5.57 -3.26
CA ALA A 334 23.34 4.93 -1.95
C ALA A 334 24.62 5.27 -1.18
N THR A 335 24.50 5.52 0.12
CA THR A 335 25.67 5.43 1.01
C THR A 335 26.10 3.97 1.17
N PRO A 336 27.38 3.70 1.48
CA PRO A 336 27.76 2.40 2.04
C PRO A 336 26.89 2.07 3.25
N GLY A 337 26.39 0.84 3.35
CA GLY A 337 25.46 0.42 4.39
C GLY A 337 24.02 0.92 4.21
N ALA A 338 23.66 1.53 3.07
CA ALA A 338 22.29 1.94 2.82
C ALA A 338 21.36 0.72 2.78
N LYS A 339 20.19 0.84 3.41
CA LYS A 339 19.17 -0.20 3.47
C LYS A 339 18.17 -0.06 2.33
N VAL A 340 17.87 -1.17 1.66
CA VAL A 340 16.86 -1.26 0.61
C VAL A 340 15.80 -2.27 1.05
N LEU A 341 14.60 -1.78 1.35
CA LEU A 341 13.42 -2.60 1.64
C LEU A 341 12.67 -2.85 0.34
N LEU A 342 12.50 -4.13 0.00
CA LEU A 342 11.91 -4.61 -1.24
C LEU A 342 10.69 -5.47 -0.93
N ARG A 343 9.66 -5.40 -1.78
CA ARG A 343 8.51 -6.30 -1.74
C ARG A 343 8.26 -6.89 -3.11
N SER A 344 7.70 -8.09 -3.11
CA SER A 344 7.35 -8.79 -4.35
C SER A 344 6.03 -9.54 -4.21
N ALA A 345 5.27 -9.61 -5.29
CA ALA A 345 4.17 -10.56 -5.42
C ALA A 345 4.68 -12.01 -5.51
N GLY A 346 5.95 -12.22 -5.90
CA GLY A 346 6.65 -13.49 -5.90
C GLY A 346 7.20 -13.89 -4.53
N LEU A 347 7.82 -15.07 -4.48
CA LEU A 347 8.32 -15.69 -3.23
C LEU A 347 9.78 -15.35 -2.91
N ASP A 348 10.50 -14.70 -3.83
CA ASP A 348 11.91 -14.38 -3.68
C ASP A 348 12.28 -13.06 -4.37
N ALA A 349 13.51 -12.61 -4.18
CA ALA A 349 14.07 -11.40 -4.81
C ALA A 349 14.79 -11.69 -6.15
N SER A 350 14.39 -12.72 -6.91
CA SER A 350 15.09 -13.07 -8.16
C SER A 350 14.95 -12.00 -9.26
N PHE A 351 14.01 -11.06 -9.11
CA PHE A 351 13.82 -9.94 -10.03
C PHE A 351 15.00 -8.95 -9.98
N VAL A 352 15.77 -8.90 -8.89
CA VAL A 352 16.90 -7.99 -8.73
C VAL A 352 18.00 -8.35 -9.74
N PRO A 353 18.45 -7.40 -10.60
CA PRO A 353 19.50 -7.66 -11.60
C PRO A 353 20.78 -8.22 -10.95
N SER A 354 21.45 -9.16 -11.64
CA SER A 354 22.66 -9.84 -11.12
C SER A 354 23.77 -8.87 -10.75
N GLU A 355 24.00 -7.84 -11.56
CA GLU A 355 24.98 -6.79 -11.30
C GLU A 355 24.68 -6.01 -10.01
N ALA A 356 23.40 -5.75 -9.74
CA ALA A 356 22.99 -5.10 -8.50
C ALA A 356 23.11 -6.05 -7.31
N ARG A 357 22.67 -7.30 -7.47
CA ARG A 357 22.74 -8.34 -6.44
C ARG A 357 24.16 -8.61 -5.96
N ALA A 358 25.16 -8.48 -6.83
CA ALA A 358 26.58 -8.61 -6.45
C ALA A 358 27.07 -7.52 -5.48
N ARG A 359 26.33 -6.42 -5.34
CA ARG A 359 26.64 -5.28 -4.45
C ARG A 359 25.69 -5.18 -3.26
N LEU A 360 24.89 -6.23 -3.02
CA LEU A 360 23.88 -6.26 -1.98
C LEU A 360 24.08 -7.45 -1.07
N ARG A 361 23.93 -7.23 0.23
CA ARG A 361 23.79 -8.27 1.24
C ARG A 361 22.33 -8.37 1.68
N PHE A 362 21.71 -9.53 1.52
CA PHE A 362 20.33 -9.78 1.98
C PHE A 362 20.32 -10.36 3.39
N PHE A 363 19.24 -10.10 4.14
CA PHE A 363 19.04 -10.56 5.52
C PHE A 363 17.75 -11.39 5.67
N PRO A 364 17.63 -12.57 5.01
CA PRO A 364 16.44 -13.42 5.11
C PRO A 364 16.14 -13.84 6.56
N GLU A 365 17.18 -13.99 7.39
CA GLU A 365 17.06 -14.31 8.82
C GLU A 365 16.31 -13.24 9.62
N LEU A 366 16.28 -12.00 9.13
CA LEU A 366 15.48 -10.91 9.70
C LEU A 366 14.12 -10.82 9.02
N THR A 367 14.08 -10.93 7.70
CA THR A 367 12.86 -10.62 6.94
C THR A 367 11.83 -11.75 6.93
N GLU A 368 12.24 -13.02 6.91
CA GLU A 368 11.30 -14.15 6.89
C GLU A 368 10.43 -14.20 8.16
N PRO A 369 10.99 -14.14 9.40
CA PRO A 369 10.17 -14.12 10.61
C PRO A 369 9.29 -12.86 10.75
N LEU A 370 9.71 -11.73 10.16
CA LEU A 370 8.94 -10.50 10.18
C LEU A 370 7.81 -10.49 9.16
N HIS A 371 8.03 -11.02 7.96
CA HIS A 371 6.98 -11.18 6.96
C HIS A 371 5.83 -12.05 7.50
N ASP A 372 6.17 -13.01 8.34
CA ASP A 372 5.25 -13.87 9.08
C ASP A 372 4.31 -13.11 10.05
N ARG A 373 4.67 -11.88 10.44
CA ARG A 373 3.91 -10.95 11.28
C ARG A 373 3.13 -9.88 10.47
N ASP A 374 3.19 -9.92 9.14
CA ASP A 374 2.51 -8.95 8.27
C ASP A 374 0.99 -9.03 8.42
N ARG A 375 0.39 -7.94 8.90
CA ARG A 375 -1.06 -7.83 9.10
C ARG A 375 -1.84 -7.74 7.79
N VAL A 376 -1.17 -7.52 6.67
CA VAL A 376 -1.81 -7.23 5.39
C VAL A 376 -2.03 -8.50 4.58
N GLY A 377 -0.99 -9.28 4.33
CA GLY A 377 -1.05 -10.51 3.55
C GLY A 377 -1.08 -10.29 2.03
N THR A 378 -0.66 -9.12 1.54
CA THR A 378 -0.64 -8.81 0.09
C THR A 378 0.57 -9.44 -0.60
N TYR A 379 1.78 -9.09 -0.16
CA TYR A 379 3.03 -9.46 -0.84
C TYR A 379 3.42 -10.91 -0.59
N GLY A 380 3.96 -11.59 -1.61
CA GLY A 380 4.46 -12.96 -1.51
C GLY A 380 5.79 -13.06 -0.78
N SER A 381 6.54 -11.97 -0.74
CA SER A 381 7.77 -11.87 0.04
C SER A 381 8.16 -10.42 0.31
N GLN A 382 8.93 -10.23 1.37
CA GLN A 382 9.56 -8.97 1.78
C GLN A 382 11.03 -9.22 2.05
N HIS A 383 11.90 -8.33 1.57
CA HIS A 383 13.35 -8.49 1.65
C HIS A 383 14.00 -7.19 2.12
N LEU A 384 15.00 -7.32 2.98
CA LEU A 384 15.90 -6.24 3.36
C LEU A 384 17.26 -6.56 2.75
N ALA A 385 17.82 -5.58 2.04
CA ALA A 385 19.18 -5.64 1.55
C ALA A 385 19.99 -4.44 2.06
N GLU A 386 21.29 -4.62 2.21
CA GLU A 386 22.26 -3.56 2.52
C GLU A 386 23.25 -3.41 1.37
N VAL A 387 23.53 -2.17 0.99
CA VAL A 387 24.52 -1.84 -0.05
C VAL A 387 25.93 -2.00 0.51
N LEU A 388 26.74 -2.84 -0.16
CA LEU A 388 28.12 -3.16 0.21
C LEU A 388 29.12 -2.02 -0.02
#